data_AF-A0A4Y7RSN7-F1
#
_entry.id   AF-A0A4Y7RSN7-F1
#
_cell.length_a   1.000
_cell.length_b   1.000
_cell.length_c   1.000
_cell.angle_alpha   90.00
_cell.angle_beta   90.00
_cell.angle_gamma   90.00
#
_symmetry.space_group_name_H-M   'P 1'
#
loop_
_entity.id
_entity.type
_entity.pdbx_description
1 polymer ?
#
loop_
_entity_poly.entity_id
_entity_poly.type
_entity_poly.pdbx_seq_one_letter_code
_entity_poly.pdbx_strand_id
1 'polypeptide(L)'
;MSKVREPVEWAFKGVTQQFAFLDFSRSQKILLTPCALLYMVGLLMCNCHTILHHPQISQYFSCTPPTLDEYFTGEPTDNLDGSMDSWCMDSPWAVRWEKVQGNEDDITIDSIDK
;
A
#
# COMPACT_ATOMS: atom_id res chain seq x y z
N MET A 1 7.65 8.38 22.91
CA MET A 1 7.40 8.27 21.46
C MET A 1 8.71 8.45 20.71
N SER A 2 9.06 7.55 19.80
CA SER A 2 10.22 7.73 18.93
C SER A 2 9.81 8.50 17.69
N LYS A 3 10.66 9.43 17.22
CA LYS A 3 10.43 10.28 16.04
C LYS A 3 9.98 9.53 14.78
N VAL A 4 10.39 8.26 14.64
CA VAL A 4 10.06 7.41 13.47
C VAL A 4 8.69 6.74 13.58
N ARG A 5 8.21 6.45 14.81
CA ARG A 5 6.94 5.72 15.02
C ARG A 5 5.73 6.62 14.90
N GLU A 6 5.87 7.87 15.36
CA GLU A 6 4.81 8.87 15.32
C GLU A 6 4.22 9.05 13.90
N PRO A 7 5.00 9.37 12.85
CA PRO A 7 4.42 9.57 11.50
C PRO A 7 3.73 8.31 10.96
N VAL A 8 4.24 7.12 11.30
CA VAL A 8 3.64 5.84 10.89
C VAL A 8 2.29 5.66 11.57
N GLU A 9 2.21 5.86 12.89
CA GLU A 9 0.97 5.73 13.66
C GLU A 9 -0.10 6.75 13.20
N TRP A 10 0.32 7.97 12.85
CA TRP A 10 -0.58 8.99 12.27
C TRP A 10 -1.12 8.58 10.90
N ALA A 11 -0.27 8.01 10.03
CA ALA A 11 -0.72 7.52 8.72
C ALA A 11 -1.76 6.39 8.86
N PHE A 12 -1.49 5.41 9.73
CA PHE A 12 -2.45 4.34 10.02
C PHE A 12 -3.79 4.89 10.51
N LYS A 13 -3.75 5.83 11.46
CA LYS A 13 -4.95 6.47 11.99
C LYS A 13 -5.73 7.22 10.90
N GLY A 14 -5.05 7.92 9.99
CA GLY A 14 -5.70 8.62 8.90
C GLY A 14 -6.47 7.67 7.97
N VAL A 15 -5.84 6.56 7.59
CA VAL A 15 -6.45 5.56 6.70
C VAL A 15 -7.65 4.88 7.36
N THR A 16 -7.54 4.46 8.63
CA THR A 16 -8.64 3.79 9.33
C THR A 16 -9.81 4.72 9.64
N GLN A 17 -9.56 6.02 9.83
CA GLN A 17 -10.63 7.03 9.96
C GLN A 17 -11.41 7.22 8.66
N GLN A 18 -10.74 7.18 7.51
CA GLN A 18 -11.38 7.31 6.19
C GLN A 18 -12.14 6.03 5.81
N PHE A 19 -11.60 4.87 6.19
CA PHE A 19 -12.10 3.55 5.79
C PHE A 19 -12.31 2.64 7.00
N ALA A 20 -13.46 2.79 7.66
CA ALA A 20 -13.81 2.03 8.87
C ALA A 20 -13.77 0.49 8.70
N PHE A 21 -13.89 -0.01 7.47
CA PHE A 21 -13.79 -1.45 7.18
C PHE A 21 -12.38 -2.02 7.42
N LEU A 22 -11.34 -1.17 7.40
CA LEU A 22 -9.96 -1.57 7.70
C LEU A 22 -9.71 -1.71 9.21
N ASP A 23 -10.46 -0.97 10.03
CA ASP A 23 -10.39 -1.02 11.49
C ASP A 23 -11.30 -2.11 12.11
N PHE A 24 -12.27 -2.59 11.34
CA PHE A 24 -13.27 -3.52 11.85
C PHE A 24 -12.71 -4.95 11.96
N SER A 25 -12.22 -5.29 13.15
CA SER A 25 -11.65 -6.60 13.52
C SER A 25 -12.57 -7.80 13.25
N ARG A 26 -13.89 -7.59 13.22
CA ARG A 26 -14.85 -8.67 12.90
C ARG A 26 -14.92 -8.97 11.39
N SER A 27 -14.58 -8.00 10.53
CA SER A 27 -14.42 -8.22 9.09
C SER A 27 -13.02 -8.62 8.69
N GLN A 28 -11.99 -8.08 9.35
CA GLN A 28 -10.59 -8.38 9.07
C GLN A 28 -10.18 -9.64 9.84
N LYS A 29 -10.31 -10.79 9.19
CA LYS A 29 -9.95 -12.09 9.74
C LYS A 29 -8.61 -12.54 9.17
N ILE A 30 -7.62 -12.73 10.04
CA ILE A 30 -6.30 -13.25 9.68
C ILE A 30 -6.49 -14.58 8.92
N LEU A 31 -5.82 -14.73 7.77
CA LEU A 31 -5.93 -15.86 6.81
C LEU A 31 -7.26 -16.02 6.06
N LEU A 32 -8.28 -15.21 6.34
CA LEU A 32 -9.60 -15.29 5.68
C LEU A 32 -9.90 -14.06 4.83
N THR A 33 -9.31 -12.92 5.18
CA THR A 33 -9.39 -11.70 4.38
C THR A 33 -7.99 -11.23 4.02
N PRO A 34 -7.79 -10.69 2.81
CA PRO A 34 -6.51 -10.16 2.38
C PRO A 34 -6.27 -8.78 3.02
N CYS A 35 -6.04 -8.74 4.33
CA CYS A 35 -5.97 -7.50 5.12
C CYS A 35 -4.92 -6.52 4.58
N ALA A 36 -3.74 -7.03 4.24
CA ALA A 36 -2.65 -6.22 3.70
C ALA A 36 -3.03 -5.59 2.34
N LEU A 37 -3.62 -6.37 1.43
CA LEU A 37 -4.07 -5.87 0.12
C LEU A 37 -5.12 -4.79 0.29
N LEU A 38 -6.14 -5.04 1.13
CA LEU A 38 -7.19 -4.07 1.41
C LEU A 38 -6.64 -2.77 2.01
N TYR A 39 -5.63 -2.87 2.89
CA TYR A 39 -4.95 -1.70 3.45
C TYR A 39 -4.17 -0.93 2.37
N MET A 40 -3.46 -1.61 1.47
CA MET A 40 -2.75 -0.99 0.34
C MET A 40 -3.72 -0.27 -0.60
N VAL A 41 -4.86 -0.87 -0.91
CA VAL A 41 -5.94 -0.22 -1.68
C VAL A 41 -6.49 0.98 -0.93
N GLY A 42 -6.67 0.88 0.39
CA GLY A 42 -7.06 2.00 1.25
C GLY A 42 -6.09 3.17 1.17
N LEU A 43 -4.78 2.91 1.24
CA LEU A 43 -3.74 3.92 1.06
C LEU A 43 -3.80 4.58 -0.31
N LEU A 44 -3.95 3.79 -1.38
CA LEU A 44 -4.10 4.29 -2.74
C LEU A 44 -5.29 5.26 -2.85
N MET A 45 -6.43 4.88 -2.27
CA MET A 45 -7.64 5.71 -2.26
C MET A 45 -7.50 6.94 -1.36
N CYS A 46 -6.77 6.86 -0.24
CA CYS A 46 -6.44 8.03 0.60
C CYS A 46 -5.63 9.08 -0.19
N ASN A 47 -4.67 8.64 -0.99
CA ASN A 47 -3.90 9.53 -1.84
C ASN A 47 -4.78 10.17 -2.93
N CYS A 48 -5.66 9.40 -3.56
CA CYS A 48 -6.65 9.92 -4.52
C CYS A 48 -7.58 10.96 -3.88
N HIS A 49 -8.10 10.68 -2.68
CA HIS A 49 -8.91 11.63 -1.93
C HIS A 49 -8.14 12.92 -1.62
N THR A 50 -6.87 12.81 -1.28
CA THR A 50 -5.98 13.95 -1.01
C THR A 50 -5.77 14.81 -2.25
N ILE A 51 -5.55 14.18 -3.41
CA ILE A 51 -5.44 14.84 -4.71
C ILE A 51 -6.73 15.63 -5.02
N LEU A 52 -7.89 15.00 -4.86
CA LEU A 52 -9.19 15.57 -5.20
C LEU A 52 -9.66 16.68 -4.25
N HIS A 53 -9.42 16.55 -2.94
CA HIS A 53 -9.90 17.51 -1.94
C HIS A 53 -8.90 18.62 -1.59
N HIS A 54 -7.63 18.43 -1.93
CA HIS A 54 -6.57 19.42 -1.77
C HIS A 54 -6.45 19.99 -0.34
N PRO A 55 -5.90 19.23 0.63
CA PRO A 55 -5.92 19.62 2.04
C PRO A 55 -5.09 20.89 2.32
N GLN A 56 -5.43 21.57 3.41
CA GLN A 56 -4.79 22.83 3.83
C GLN A 56 -3.26 22.73 3.95
N ILE A 57 -2.73 21.57 4.33
CA ILE A 57 -1.29 21.32 4.44
C ILE A 57 -0.62 21.49 3.06
N SER A 58 -1.18 20.87 2.01
CA SER A 58 -0.66 21.00 0.64
C SER A 58 -0.71 22.45 0.15
N GLN A 59 -1.78 23.17 0.47
CA GLN A 59 -1.95 24.58 0.13
C GLN A 59 -0.92 25.46 0.87
N TYR A 60 -0.68 25.19 2.15
CA TYR A 60 0.30 25.92 2.96
C TYR A 60 1.72 25.79 2.40
N PHE A 61 2.11 24.59 1.96
CA PHE A 61 3.41 24.35 1.34
C PHE A 61 3.44 24.65 -0.16
N SER A 62 2.34 25.15 -0.74
CA SER A 62 2.20 25.39 -2.19
C SER A 62 2.56 24.15 -3.03
N CYS A 63 2.21 22.96 -2.53
CA CYS A 63 2.44 21.69 -3.20
C CYS A 63 1.22 21.34 -4.07
N THR A 64 1.34 21.59 -5.38
CA THR A 64 0.32 21.24 -6.36
C THR A 64 0.25 19.71 -6.50
N PRO A 65 -0.94 19.10 -6.47
CA PRO A 65 -1.07 17.66 -6.53
C PRO A 65 -0.90 17.21 -7.99
N PRO A 66 -0.48 15.96 -8.25
CA PRO A 66 -0.59 15.39 -9.59
C PRO A 66 -2.06 15.24 -9.98
N THR A 67 -2.34 15.07 -11.27
CA THR A 67 -3.64 14.61 -11.72
C THR A 67 -3.84 13.13 -11.33
N LEU A 68 -5.10 12.66 -11.30
CA LEU A 68 -5.35 11.23 -11.05
C LEU A 68 -4.75 10.35 -12.14
N ASP A 69 -4.77 10.81 -13.39
CA ASP A 69 -4.19 10.08 -14.52
C ASP A 69 -2.69 9.89 -14.30
N GLU A 70 -1.95 10.99 -14.08
CA GLU A 70 -0.52 10.97 -13.72
C GLU A 70 -0.22 10.07 -12.52
N TYR A 71 -1.07 10.10 -11.49
CA TYR A 71 -0.88 9.30 -10.29
C TYR A 71 -1.04 7.79 -10.52
N PHE A 72 -1.98 7.38 -11.37
CA PHE A 72 -2.24 5.96 -11.66
C PHE A 72 -1.36 5.39 -12.77
N THR A 73 -1.00 6.19 -13.77
CA THR A 73 -0.07 5.76 -14.83
C THR A 73 1.37 5.74 -14.33
N GLY A 74 1.66 6.53 -13.29
CA GLY A 74 3.02 6.91 -12.94
C GLY A 74 3.57 7.88 -14.00
N GLU A 75 4.30 8.90 -13.57
CA GLU A 75 5.26 9.54 -14.48
C GLU A 75 6.35 8.50 -14.79
N PRO A 76 6.86 8.43 -16.04
CA PRO A 76 8.06 7.68 -16.32
C PRO A 76 9.16 8.09 -15.32
N THR A 77 9.83 7.13 -14.71
CA THR A 77 11.08 7.35 -13.95
C THR A 77 12.24 7.64 -14.90
N ASP A 78 12.01 8.34 -16.01
CA ASP A 78 13.04 8.71 -16.97
C ASP A 78 14.11 9.63 -16.35
N ASN A 79 13.84 10.18 -15.16
CA ASN A 79 14.75 11.04 -14.37
C ASN A 79 15.23 10.44 -13.03
N LEU A 80 14.85 9.21 -12.67
CA LEU A 80 15.34 8.49 -11.49
C LEU A 80 16.04 7.20 -11.98
N ASP A 81 17.16 6.84 -11.39
CA ASP A 81 18.13 5.83 -11.86
C ASP A 81 17.63 4.36 -11.97
N GLY A 82 16.33 4.12 -12.11
CA GLY A 82 15.72 2.80 -12.11
C GLY A 82 15.79 2.11 -10.74
N SER A 83 16.48 2.68 -9.73
CA SER A 83 16.59 2.03 -8.43
C SER A 83 15.29 2.07 -7.64
N MET A 84 14.44 3.10 -7.84
CA MET A 84 13.13 3.17 -7.22
C MET A 84 12.19 2.07 -7.75
N ASP A 85 12.18 1.85 -9.07
CA ASP A 85 11.35 0.81 -9.70
C ASP A 85 11.88 -0.60 -9.40
N SER A 86 13.20 -0.80 -9.43
CA SER A 86 13.83 -2.05 -8.99
C SER A 86 13.44 -2.35 -7.54
N TRP A 87 13.55 -1.38 -6.64
CA TRP A 87 13.20 -1.58 -5.23
C TRP A 87 11.71 -1.90 -5.00
N CYS A 88 10.80 -1.25 -5.75
CA CYS A 88 9.37 -1.56 -5.72
C CYS A 88 9.07 -2.99 -6.21
N MET A 89 9.77 -3.46 -7.25
CA MET A 89 9.57 -4.79 -7.86
C MET A 89 10.31 -5.91 -7.12
N ASP A 90 11.42 -5.59 -6.44
CA ASP A 90 12.21 -6.51 -5.60
C ASP A 90 11.69 -6.58 -4.15
N SER A 91 10.56 -5.93 -3.87
CA SER A 91 9.92 -5.96 -2.56
C SER A 91 9.75 -7.41 -2.08
N PRO A 92 10.03 -7.73 -0.80
CA PRO A 92 9.90 -9.09 -0.24
C PRO A 92 8.51 -9.73 -0.45
N TRP A 93 7.50 -8.93 -0.79
CA TRP A 93 6.13 -9.34 -1.08
C TRP A 93 5.87 -9.65 -2.56
N ALA A 94 6.76 -9.27 -3.48
CA ALA A 94 6.71 -9.66 -4.90
C ALA A 94 7.01 -11.17 -5.08
N VAL A 95 7.70 -11.77 -4.12
CA VAL A 95 7.96 -13.21 -4.10
C VAL A 95 6.77 -13.99 -3.52
N ARG A 96 5.71 -14.23 -4.31
CA ARG A 96 4.85 -15.43 -4.12
C ARG A 96 3.98 -15.86 -5.31
N TRP A 97 3.78 -15.04 -6.33
CA TRP A 97 2.81 -15.37 -7.39
C TRP A 97 3.39 -16.15 -8.58
N GLU A 98 4.71 -16.22 -8.75
CA GLU A 98 5.32 -17.04 -9.81
C GLU A 98 5.24 -18.56 -9.56
N LYS A 99 4.95 -19.02 -8.34
CA LYS A 99 4.86 -20.46 -8.01
C LYS A 99 3.43 -21.00 -7.86
N VAL A 100 2.44 -20.42 -8.54
CA VAL A 100 1.05 -20.97 -8.55
C VAL A 100 0.63 -21.46 -9.95
N GLN A 101 1.53 -21.47 -10.93
CA GLN A 101 1.30 -22.05 -12.27
C GLN A 101 1.99 -23.43 -12.44
N GLY A 102 2.12 -24.19 -11.35
CA GLY A 102 2.69 -25.54 -11.36
C GLY A 102 1.86 -26.50 -10.51
N ASN A 103 1.06 -27.31 -11.20
CA ASN A 103 0.36 -28.55 -10.79
C ASN A 103 -0.22 -28.62 -9.36
N GLU A 104 -1.54 -28.81 -9.25
CA GLU A 104 -2.34 -28.81 -8.02
C GLU A 104 -2.05 -29.92 -6.98
N ASP A 105 -0.97 -30.70 -7.13
CA ASP A 105 -0.84 -31.98 -6.43
C ASP A 105 0.22 -32.03 -5.31
N ASP A 106 0.98 -30.98 -4.99
CA ASP A 106 2.18 -31.13 -4.14
C ASP A 106 2.35 -30.12 -2.97
N ILE A 107 1.26 -29.55 -2.45
CA ILE A 107 1.33 -28.69 -1.25
C ILE A 107 1.13 -29.52 0.01
N THR A 108 2.22 -29.98 0.63
CA THR A 108 2.22 -30.47 2.02
C THR A 108 2.50 -29.34 3.01
N ILE A 109 1.71 -29.30 4.10
CA ILE A 109 1.56 -28.21 5.07
C ILE A 109 2.71 -28.17 6.10
N ASP A 110 3.96 -28.43 5.69
CA ASP A 110 5.12 -28.49 6.61
C ASP A 110 6.23 -27.48 6.29
N SER A 111 6.02 -26.59 5.32
CA SER A 111 7.07 -25.66 4.84
C SER A 111 6.89 -24.21 5.30
N ILE A 112 5.99 -23.93 6.25
CA ILE A 112 5.68 -22.55 6.69
C ILE A 112 6.44 -22.10 7.95
N ASP A 113 7.09 -23.00 8.71
CA ASP A 113 7.69 -22.65 10.01
C ASP A 113 9.22 -22.79 10.10
N LYS A 114 9.99 -22.26 9.14
CA LYS A 114 11.45 -22.05 9.32
C LYS A 114 11.93 -20.71 8.78
#